data_AF-A0A1Q9LTC6-F1
#
_entry.id   AF-A0A1Q9LTC6-F1
#
_cell.length_a   1.000
_cell.length_b   1.000
_cell.length_c   1.000
_cell.angle_alpha   90.00
_cell.angle_beta   90.00
_cell.angle_gamma   90.00
#
_symmetry.space_group_name_H-M   'P 1'
#
loop_
_entity.id
_entity.type
_entity.pdbx_description
1 polymer ?
#
loop_
_entity_poly.entity_id
_entity_poly.type
_entity_poly.pdbx_seq_one_letter_code
_entity_poly.pdbx_strand_id
1 'polypeptide(L)'
;MPGIDRDGGGIDMFPDLTEAAVDAIGQAGSALDAQWRGKLGEIAGLDSQLGNGPMGVAVAGQYNPSVDQITAGMDQTRDAVTQSVDLGHRCVGIYVQADQQSAGGFGG
;
A
#
# COMPACT_ATOMS: atom_id res chain seq x y z
N MET A 1 -0.01 -22.54 10.68
CA MET A 1 -1.06 -23.49 11.11
C MET A 1 -1.94 -23.84 9.90
N PRO A 2 -2.71 -24.95 9.85
CA PRO A 2 -3.61 -25.21 8.73
C PRO A 2 -4.80 -24.25 8.79
N GLY A 3 -5.41 -23.99 7.64
CA GLY A 3 -6.43 -22.97 7.46
C GLY A 3 -7.66 -23.21 8.29
N ILE A 4 -8.30 -22.11 8.65
CA ILE A 4 -9.56 -22.13 9.35
C ILE A 4 -10.63 -22.16 8.25
N ASP A 5 -11.08 -23.37 7.92
CA ASP A 5 -12.46 -23.77 7.64
C ASP A 5 -12.50 -25.28 7.76
N ARG A 6 -13.44 -25.80 8.53
CA ARG A 6 -13.38 -27.18 9.03
C ARG A 6 -14.68 -27.95 8.79
N ASP A 7 -15.70 -27.32 8.19
CA ASP A 7 -17.07 -27.81 8.24
C ASP A 7 -17.98 -27.46 7.02
N GLY A 8 -17.48 -26.76 5.99
CA GLY A 8 -18.07 -26.84 4.64
C GLY A 8 -19.24 -25.91 4.31
N GLY A 9 -19.30 -24.71 4.90
CA GLY A 9 -20.31 -23.70 4.57
C GLY A 9 -19.83 -22.24 4.53
N GLY A 10 -18.56 -21.96 4.86
CA GLY A 10 -18.00 -20.61 5.01
C GLY A 10 -16.88 -20.26 4.02
N ILE A 11 -16.36 -19.04 4.09
CA ILE A 11 -15.13 -18.65 3.39
C ILE A 11 -13.94 -19.13 4.23
N ASP A 12 -13.10 -20.00 3.67
CA ASP A 12 -11.89 -20.46 4.31
C ASP A 12 -10.82 -19.36 4.28
N MET A 13 -10.36 -18.93 5.45
CA MET A 13 -9.20 -18.05 5.57
C MET A 13 -8.11 -18.76 6.36
N PHE A 14 -6.85 -18.56 5.95
CA PHE A 14 -5.68 -18.98 6.71
C PHE A 14 -5.12 -17.73 7.41
N PRO A 15 -5.55 -17.37 8.63
CA PRO A 15 -5.30 -16.04 9.20
C PRO A 15 -3.81 -15.68 9.20
N ASP A 16 -2.94 -16.59 9.65
CA ASP A 16 -1.49 -16.39 9.66
C ASP A 16 -0.93 -16.08 8.27
N LEU A 17 -1.37 -16.82 7.24
CA LEU A 17 -0.87 -16.65 5.87
C LEU A 17 -1.43 -15.38 5.23
N THR A 18 -2.69 -15.07 5.52
CA THR A 18 -3.35 -13.84 5.05
C THR A 18 -2.72 -12.62 5.69
N GLU A 19 -2.45 -12.65 7.00
CA GLU A 19 -1.76 -11.57 7.71
C GLU A 19 -0.34 -11.37 7.17
N ALA A 20 0.43 -12.44 6.99
CA ALA A 20 1.75 -12.36 6.38
C ALA A 20 1.72 -11.80 4.94
N ALA A 21 0.69 -12.12 4.15
CA ALA A 21 0.53 -11.58 2.81
C ALA A 21 0.16 -10.08 2.83
N VAL A 22 -0.70 -9.67 3.76
CA VAL A 22 -1.05 -8.25 3.98
C VAL A 22 0.19 -7.45 4.40
N ASP A 23 1.00 -7.99 5.31
CA ASP A 23 2.27 -7.39 5.71
C ASP A 23 3.24 -7.25 4.52
N ALA A 24 3.35 -8.28 3.69
CA ALA A 24 4.20 -8.24 2.50
C ALA A 24 3.77 -7.15 1.50
N ILE A 25 2.46 -6.92 1.34
CA ILE A 25 1.92 -5.82 0.53
C ILE A 25 2.33 -4.47 1.14
N GLY A 26 2.20 -4.30 2.45
CA GLY A 26 2.60 -3.07 3.14
C GLY A 26 4.10 -2.78 3.04
N GLN A 27 4.93 -3.82 3.14
CA GLN A 27 6.38 -3.71 2.94
C GLN A 27 6.73 -3.32 1.51
N ALA A 28 6.11 -3.94 0.51
CA ALA A 28 6.31 -3.61 -0.89
C ALA A 28 5.89 -2.16 -1.21
N GLY A 29 4.75 -1.71 -0.67
CA GLY A 29 4.30 -0.33 -0.79
C GLY A 29 5.27 0.68 -0.16
N SER A 30 5.77 0.37 1.04
CA SER A 30 6.75 1.21 1.73
C SER A 30 8.07 1.29 0.96
N ALA A 31 8.54 0.16 0.41
CA ALA A 31 9.73 0.13 -0.43
C ALA A 31 9.57 0.96 -1.70
N LEU A 32 8.40 0.89 -2.34
CA LEU A 32 8.07 1.69 -3.52
C LEU A 32 8.10 3.20 -3.21
N ASP A 33 7.44 3.65 -2.14
CA ASP A 33 7.45 5.07 -1.73
C ASP A 33 8.88 5.56 -1.44
N ALA A 34 9.68 4.76 -0.72
CA ALA A 34 11.07 5.10 -0.44
C ALA A 34 11.92 5.24 -1.71
N GLN A 35 11.79 4.31 -2.67
CA GLN A 35 12.50 4.38 -3.94
C GLN A 35 12.06 5.60 -4.77
N TRP A 36 10.75 5.86 -4.82
CA TRP A 36 10.19 7.01 -5.51
C TRP A 36 10.73 8.33 -4.95
N ARG A 37 10.68 8.51 -3.63
CA ARG A 37 11.23 9.70 -2.94
C ARG A 37 12.73 9.87 -3.16
N GLY A 38 13.48 8.77 -3.15
CA GLY A 38 14.90 8.77 -3.49
C GLY A 38 15.15 9.33 -4.89
N LYS A 39 14.39 8.89 -5.89
CA LYS A 39 14.51 9.37 -7.27
C LYS A 39 14.05 10.81 -7.47
N LEU A 40 12.98 11.25 -6.79
CA LEU A 40 12.61 12.66 -6.77
C LEU A 40 13.71 13.55 -6.19
N GLY A 41 14.38 13.10 -5.11
CA GLY A 41 15.52 13.82 -4.54
C GLY A 41 16.69 13.97 -5.51
N GLU A 42 17.01 12.91 -6.27
CA GLU A 42 18.03 12.96 -7.33
C GLU A 42 17.66 13.96 -8.43
N ILE A 43 16.40 13.95 -8.89
CA ILE A 43 15.90 14.86 -9.93
C ILE A 43 15.91 16.31 -9.46
N ALA A 44 15.39 16.60 -8.26
CA ALA A 44 15.39 17.96 -7.71
C ALA A 44 16.82 18.54 -7.57
N GLY A 45 17.81 17.68 -7.28
CA GLY A 45 19.22 18.04 -7.29
C GLY A 45 19.70 18.49 -8.68
N LEU A 46 19.24 17.84 -9.75
CA LEU A 46 19.57 18.20 -11.13
C LEU A 46 18.81 19.45 -11.61
N ASP A 47 17.55 19.63 -11.23
CA ASP A 47 16.76 20.83 -11.55
C ASP A 47 17.38 22.11 -10.96
N SER A 48 18.02 22.01 -9.78
CA SER A 48 18.77 23.15 -9.23
C SER A 48 19.93 23.62 -10.13
N GLN A 49 20.37 22.76 -11.06
CA GLN A 49 21.45 23.02 -12.02
C GLN A 49 20.92 23.39 -13.42
N LEU A 50 19.65 23.07 -13.73
CA LEU A 50 19.01 23.25 -15.03
C LEU A 50 17.72 24.06 -14.88
N GLY A 51 17.64 25.28 -15.40
CA GLY A 51 16.37 26.02 -15.38
C GLY A 51 16.45 27.54 -15.31
N ASN A 52 17.56 28.08 -14.82
CA ASN A 52 17.66 29.52 -14.52
C ASN A 52 17.87 30.42 -15.76
N GLY A 53 18.04 29.83 -16.94
CA GLY A 53 18.10 30.55 -18.22
C GLY A 53 16.74 30.64 -18.91
N PRO A 54 16.55 31.54 -19.89
CA PRO A 54 15.28 31.72 -20.60
C PRO A 54 14.72 30.43 -21.24
N MET A 55 15.60 29.54 -21.70
CA MET A 55 15.23 28.23 -22.24
C MET A 55 14.78 27.27 -21.13
N GLY A 56 15.41 27.33 -19.95
CA GLY A 56 15.04 26.52 -18.79
C GLY A 56 13.67 26.87 -18.24
N VAL A 57 13.29 28.16 -18.23
CA VAL A 57 11.95 28.62 -17.83
C VAL A 57 10.86 28.06 -18.75
N ALA A 58 11.10 28.07 -20.07
CA ALA A 58 10.14 27.53 -21.04
C ALA A 58 9.97 26.00 -20.90
N VAL A 59 11.07 25.29 -20.65
CA VAL A 59 11.06 23.84 -20.40
C VAL A 59 10.35 23.50 -19.09
N ALA A 60 10.65 24.22 -18.00
CA ALA A 60 10.01 24.04 -16.70
C ALA A 60 8.49 24.22 -16.78
N GLY A 61 8.01 25.19 -17.56
CA GLY A 61 6.57 25.40 -17.76
C GLY A 61 5.84 24.21 -18.42
N GLN A 62 6.54 23.39 -19.20
CA GLN A 62 5.98 22.18 -19.81
C GLN A 62 6.21 20.92 -18.96
N TYR A 63 7.33 20.87 -18.25
CA TYR A 63 7.77 19.72 -17.47
C TYR A 63 7.08 19.62 -16.10
N ASN A 64 7.04 20.72 -15.34
CA ASN A 64 6.58 20.73 -13.95
C ASN A 64 5.14 20.21 -13.77
N PRO A 65 4.16 20.54 -14.64
CA PRO A 65 2.80 20.02 -14.48
C PRO A 65 2.73 18.49 -14.52
N SER A 66 3.54 17.83 -15.34
CA SER A 66 3.60 16.37 -15.40
C SER A 66 4.26 15.78 -14.16
N VAL A 67 5.31 16.45 -13.63
CA VAL A 67 5.94 16.05 -12.37
C VAL A 67 4.95 16.13 -11.21
N ASP A 68 4.19 17.21 -11.13
CA ASP A 68 3.15 17.40 -10.10
C ASP A 68 2.08 16.30 -10.19
N GLN A 69 1.62 15.98 -11.40
CA GLN A 69 0.64 14.90 -11.63
C GLN A 69 1.16 13.53 -11.21
N ILE A 70 2.40 13.19 -11.57
CA ILE A 70 3.01 11.91 -11.19
C ILE A 70 3.20 11.84 -9.68
N THR A 71 3.66 12.93 -9.06
CA THR A 71 3.84 13.01 -7.60
C THR A 71 2.51 12.80 -6.88
N ALA A 72 1.44 13.49 -7.32
CA ALA A 72 0.11 13.30 -6.76
C ALA A 72 -0.41 11.86 -6.94
N GLY A 73 -0.16 11.24 -8.10
CA GLY A 73 -0.54 9.84 -8.34
C GLY A 73 0.20 8.85 -7.43
N MET A 74 1.48 9.11 -7.13
CA MET A 74 2.26 8.31 -6.21
C MET A 74 1.80 8.48 -4.76
N ASP A 75 1.46 9.70 -4.33
CA ASP A 75 0.88 9.94 -3.01
C ASP A 75 -0.46 9.21 -2.85
N GLN A 76 -1.33 9.26 -3.88
CA GLN A 76 -2.59 8.50 -3.90
C GLN A 76 -2.36 6.98 -3.82
N THR A 77 -1.34 6.48 -4.53
CA THR A 77 -0.98 5.05 -4.49
C THR A 77 -0.52 4.64 -3.10
N ARG A 78 0.33 5.44 -2.45
CA ARG A 78 0.78 5.21 -1.07
C ARG A 78 -0.41 5.13 -0.11
N ASP A 79 -1.32 6.09 -0.20
CA ASP A 79 -2.48 6.17 0.69
C ASP A 79 -3.41 4.96 0.46
N ALA A 80 -3.64 4.58 -0.80
CA ALA A 80 -4.45 3.40 -1.14
C ALA A 80 -3.83 2.10 -0.62
N VAL A 81 -2.51 1.92 -0.72
CA VAL A 81 -1.82 0.74 -0.18
C VAL A 81 -1.94 0.70 1.35
N THR A 82 -1.71 1.83 2.02
CA THR A 82 -1.85 1.94 3.48
C THR A 82 -3.26 1.56 3.93
N GLN A 83 -4.28 2.14 3.28
CA GLN A 83 -5.67 1.83 3.57
C GLN A 83 -6.01 0.35 3.31
N SER A 84 -5.45 -0.24 2.23
CA SER A 84 -5.68 -1.64 1.89
C SER A 84 -5.07 -2.58 2.94
N VAL A 85 -3.88 -2.26 3.45
CA VAL A 85 -3.21 -3.01 4.52
C VAL A 85 -4.03 -2.95 5.81
N ASP A 86 -4.44 -1.75 6.22
CA ASP A 86 -5.28 -1.56 7.42
C ASP A 86 -6.60 -2.34 7.33
N LEU A 87 -7.27 -2.28 6.17
CA LEU A 87 -8.48 -3.06 5.92
C LEU A 87 -8.20 -4.56 5.92
N GLY A 88 -7.09 -5.00 5.35
CA GLY A 88 -6.64 -6.39 5.37
C GLY A 88 -6.54 -6.94 6.79
N HIS A 89 -5.80 -6.25 7.67
CA HIS A 89 -5.67 -6.65 9.08
C HIS A 89 -7.03 -6.67 9.81
N ARG A 90 -7.90 -5.68 9.56
CA ARG A 90 -9.25 -5.65 10.14
C ARG A 90 -10.09 -6.84 9.68
N CYS A 91 -10.04 -7.19 8.40
CA CYS A 91 -10.75 -8.34 7.86
C CYS A 91 -10.29 -9.65 8.51
N VAL A 92 -8.97 -9.83 8.69
CA VAL A 92 -8.43 -10.99 9.41
C VAL A 92 -8.94 -11.02 10.86
N GLY A 93 -8.92 -9.88 11.57
CA GLY A 93 -9.44 -9.79 12.93
C GLY A 93 -10.93 -10.13 13.04
N ILE A 94 -11.75 -9.60 12.13
CA ILE A 94 -13.19 -9.91 12.06
C ILE A 94 -13.42 -11.40 11.81
N TYR A 95 -12.64 -11.99 10.89
CA TYR A 95 -12.73 -13.41 10.57
C TYR A 95 -12.44 -14.29 11.79
N VAL A 96 -11.31 -14.05 12.46
CA VAL A 96 -10.90 -14.79 13.66
C VAL A 96 -11.94 -14.62 14.78
N GLN A 97 -12.50 -13.42 14.96
CA GLN A 97 -13.55 -13.18 15.95
C GLN A 97 -14.83 -13.97 15.64
N ALA A 98 -15.26 -14.01 14.38
CA ALA A 98 -16.45 -14.75 13.96
C ALA A 98 -16.27 -16.27 14.13
N ASP A 99 -15.09 -16.80 13.82
CA ASP A 99 -14.75 -18.20 14.03
C ASP A 99 -14.81 -18.59 15.52
N GLN A 100 -14.17 -17.79 16.39
CA GLN A 100 -14.19 -18.02 17.83
C GLN A 100 -15.61 -17.98 18.43
N GLN A 101 -16.46 -17.07 17.97
CA GLN A 101 -17.86 -17.00 18.41
C GLN A 101 -18.66 -18.23 17.97
N SER A 102 -18.42 -18.72 16.77
CA SER A 102 -19.10 -19.90 16.22
C SER A 102 -18.68 -21.17 16.96
N ALA A 103 -17.38 -21.33 17.23
CA ALA A 103 -16.84 -22.46 18.00
C ALA A 103 -17.37 -22.51 19.45
N GLY A 104 -17.59 -21.35 20.09
CA GLY A 104 -18.17 -21.27 21.42
C GLY A 104 -19.65 -21.70 21.52
N GLY A 105 -20.36 -21.72 20.39
CA GLY A 105 -21.77 -22.13 20.31
C GLY A 105 -22.01 -23.64 20.26
N PHE A 106 -20.98 -24.45 19.95
CA PHE A 106 -21.09 -25.92 19.84
C PHE A 106 -20.79 -26.68 21.16
N GLY A 107 -20.58 -25.96 22.26
CA GLY A 107 -20.28 -26.53 23.59
C GLY A 107 -21.45 -26.61 24.56
N GLY A 108 -22.69 -26.38 24.11
CA GLY A 108 -23.92 -26.41 24.93
C GLY A 108 -24.80 -27.63 24.67
#